data_AF-A0A3C2D8R0-F1
#
_entry.id   AF-A0A3C2D8R0-F1
#
_cell.length_a   1.000
_cell.length_b   1.000
_cell.length_c   1.000
_cell.angle_alpha   90.00
_cell.angle_beta   90.00
_cell.angle_gamma   90.00
#
_symmetry.space_group_name_H-M   'P 1'
#
loop_
_entity.id
_entity.type
_entity.pdbx_description
1 polymer ?
#
loop_
_entity_poly.entity_id
_entity_poly.type
_entity_poly.pdbx_seq_one_letter_code
_entity_poly.pdbx_strand_id
1 'polypeptide(L)'
;MKYKQLFYFTGHCLALDEHPEFREKVIERFQVEGADLENFVQLCSDHLIIPAIYLKFKTHGLLEFLPEELTQEFQKIYDLNRERNQQILKQIDDITAELNKENMQPVFLKGAANLLDGLYSDVGERMIGDIDFLVKEEKLKFHTPSKIFFAALN
;
A
#
# COMPACT_ATOMS: atom_id res chain seq x y z
N MET A 1 -8.10 7.85 22.14
CA MET A 1 -7.70 9.10 21.47
C MET A 1 -8.90 9.67 20.73
N LYS A 2 -9.03 11.00 20.60
CA LYS A 2 -10.00 11.53 19.62
C LYS A 2 -9.50 11.20 18.21
N TYR A 3 -10.40 10.92 17.27
CA TYR A 3 -10.06 10.53 15.89
C TYR A 3 -9.02 11.45 15.21
N LYS A 4 -9.16 12.78 15.37
CA LYS A 4 -8.19 13.77 14.85
C LYS A 4 -6.76 13.54 15.35
N GLN A 5 -6.61 13.21 16.63
CA GLN A 5 -5.29 12.97 17.22
C GLN A 5 -4.68 11.68 16.69
N LEU A 6 -5.52 10.68 16.41
CA LEU A 6 -5.07 9.39 15.88
C LEU A 6 -4.52 9.54 14.46
N PHE A 7 -5.24 10.24 13.58
CA PHE A 7 -4.73 10.58 12.25
C PHE A 7 -3.43 11.39 12.30
N TYR A 8 -3.32 12.36 13.20
CA TYR A 8 -2.11 13.15 13.34
C TYR A 8 -0.91 12.30 13.77
N PHE A 9 -1.14 11.40 14.73
CA PHE A 9 -0.14 10.44 15.18
C PHE A 9 0.27 9.47 14.06
N THR A 10 -0.68 8.88 13.35
CA THR A 10 -0.39 8.03 12.19
C THR A 10 0.38 8.77 11.10
N GLY A 11 0.07 10.05 10.87
CA GLY A 11 0.86 10.90 9.96
C GLY A 11 2.31 11.07 10.41
N HIS A 12 2.56 11.26 11.70
CA HIS A 12 3.92 11.29 12.26
C HIS A 12 4.67 9.97 12.03
N CYS A 13 3.99 8.83 12.23
CA CYS A 13 4.56 7.52 11.96
C CYS A 13 4.96 7.33 10.49
N LEU A 14 4.15 7.82 9.55
CA LEU A 14 4.42 7.67 8.12
C LEU A 14 5.49 8.63 7.59
N ALA A 15 5.66 9.79 8.23
CA ALA A 15 6.58 10.85 7.83
C ALA A 15 7.96 10.76 8.50
N LEU A 16 8.32 9.60 9.08
CA LEU A 16 9.58 9.42 9.82
C LEU A 16 10.83 9.60 8.95
N ASP A 17 10.73 9.34 7.64
CA ASP A 17 11.86 9.49 6.73
C ASP A 17 12.21 10.97 6.52
N GLU A 18 11.18 11.83 6.40
CA GLU A 18 11.32 13.27 6.23
C GLU A 18 11.49 14.02 7.56
N HIS A 19 10.96 13.46 8.65
CA HIS A 19 10.94 14.06 9.98
C HIS A 19 11.42 13.08 11.07
N PRO A 20 12.74 12.80 11.15
CA PRO A 20 13.30 11.88 12.14
C PRO A 20 13.02 12.29 13.59
N GLU A 21 12.78 13.58 13.86
CA GLU A 21 12.39 14.09 15.18
C GLU A 21 11.05 13.54 15.69
N PHE A 22 10.22 12.96 14.82
CA PHE A 22 8.99 12.30 15.25
C PHE A 22 9.25 10.95 15.92
N ARG A 23 10.44 10.35 15.75
CA ARG A 23 10.78 9.05 16.34
C ARG A 23 10.59 9.03 17.86
N GLU A 24 11.09 10.04 18.56
CA GLU A 24 10.97 10.15 20.03
C GLU A 24 9.50 10.22 20.47
N LYS A 25 8.68 11.01 19.76
CA LYS A 25 7.24 11.13 20.02
C LYS A 25 6.50 9.80 19.82
N VAL A 26 6.91 9.02 18.83
CA VAL A 26 6.33 7.69 18.58
C VAL A 26 6.67 6.73 19.72
N ILE A 27 7.92 6.71 20.17
CA ILE A 27 8.36 5.87 21.31
C ILE A 27 7.61 6.25 22.59
N GLU A 28 7.60 7.54 22.94
CA GLU A 28 6.89 8.05 24.11
C GLU A 28 5.42 7.63 24.09
N ARG A 29 4.79 7.64 22.91
CA ARG A 29 3.39 7.28 22.77
C ARG A 29 3.12 5.80 23.08
N PHE A 30 3.99 4.89 22.65
CA PHE A 30 3.82 3.46 22.89
C PHE A 30 4.23 3.02 24.30
N GLN A 31 5.03 3.83 25.01
CA GLN A 31 5.41 3.56 26.40
C GLN A 31 4.34 3.96 27.44
N VAL A 32 3.34 4.75 27.06
CA VAL A 32 2.27 5.19 27.96
C VAL A 32 1.22 4.07 28.10
N GLU A 33 0.98 3.61 29.33
CA GLU A 33 -0.15 2.71 29.63
C GLU A 33 -1.49 3.33 29.18
N GLY A 34 -2.32 2.54 28.49
CA GLY A 34 -3.56 3.05 27.89
C GLY A 34 -3.35 3.81 26.58
N ALA A 35 -2.17 3.71 25.95
CA ALA A 35 -2.01 4.03 24.54
C ALA A 35 -3.09 3.30 23.74
N ASP A 36 -3.75 4.04 22.86
CA ASP A 36 -4.91 3.57 22.12
C ASP A 36 -4.47 2.71 20.92
N LEU A 37 -3.66 1.70 21.21
CA LEU A 37 -3.00 0.81 20.25
C LEU A 37 -4.03 0.11 19.39
N GLU A 38 -5.12 -0.35 20.00
CA GLU A 38 -6.23 -0.98 19.29
C GLU A 38 -6.83 -0.04 18.24
N ASN A 39 -7.18 1.21 18.60
CA ASN A 39 -7.68 2.16 17.62
C ASN A 39 -6.63 2.52 16.56
N PHE A 40 -5.34 2.61 16.92
CA PHE A 40 -4.26 2.82 15.94
C PHE A 40 -4.18 1.68 14.92
N VAL A 41 -4.20 0.44 15.39
CA VAL A 41 -4.17 -0.76 14.54
C VAL A 41 -5.42 -0.80 13.67
N GLN A 42 -6.61 -0.55 14.23
CA GLN A 42 -7.87 -0.49 13.49
C GLN A 42 -7.80 0.59 12.40
N LEU A 43 -7.35 1.80 12.73
CA LEU A 43 -7.19 2.87 11.74
C LEU A 43 -6.22 2.47 10.62
N CYS A 44 -5.09 1.86 10.96
CA CYS A 44 -4.12 1.42 9.96
C CYS A 44 -4.70 0.32 9.05
N SER A 45 -5.51 -0.58 9.61
CA SER A 45 -6.22 -1.63 8.88
C SER A 45 -7.27 -1.04 7.94
N ASP A 46 -8.15 -0.16 8.46
CA ASP A 46 -9.23 0.47 7.69
C ASP A 46 -8.71 1.27 6.50
N HIS A 47 -7.52 1.86 6.65
CA HIS A 47 -6.86 2.64 5.60
C HIS A 47 -5.84 1.83 4.77
N LEU A 48 -5.69 0.52 5.01
CA LEU A 48 -4.78 -0.37 4.28
C LEU A 48 -3.31 0.08 4.31
N ILE A 49 -2.86 0.69 5.40
CA ILE A 49 -1.50 1.25 5.56
C ILE A 49 -0.61 0.45 6.52
N ILE A 50 -1.06 -0.71 7.02
CA ILE A 50 -0.24 -1.57 7.88
C ILE A 50 1.13 -1.89 7.26
N PRO A 51 1.26 -2.27 5.97
CA PRO A 51 2.57 -2.58 5.39
C PRO A 51 3.51 -1.37 5.36
N ALA A 52 2.98 -0.17 5.10
CA ALA A 52 3.74 1.07 5.15
C ALA A 52 4.23 1.37 6.58
N ILE A 53 3.35 1.24 7.58
CA ILE A 53 3.72 1.42 8.99
C ILE A 53 4.79 0.41 9.40
N TYR A 54 4.63 -0.87 9.04
CA TYR A 54 5.61 -1.92 9.32
C TYR A 54 7.00 -1.55 8.76
N LEU A 55 7.08 -1.13 7.50
CA LEU A 55 8.33 -0.73 6.87
C LEU A 55 8.97 0.50 7.54
N LYS A 56 8.17 1.53 7.86
CA LYS A 56 8.68 2.72 8.57
C LYS A 56 9.21 2.32 9.94
N PHE A 57 8.46 1.52 10.69
CA PHE A 57 8.88 1.10 12.02
C PHE A 57 10.10 0.18 11.98
N LYS A 58 10.19 -0.71 10.99
CA LYS A 58 11.38 -1.55 10.76
C LYS A 58 12.61 -0.70 10.47
N THR A 59 12.49 0.25 9.55
CA THR A 59 13.60 1.12 9.12
C THR A 59 14.11 2.01 10.25
N HIS A 60 13.20 2.51 11.09
CA HIS A 60 13.52 3.41 12.20
C HIS A 60 13.75 2.70 13.54
N GLY A 61 13.81 1.36 13.55
CA GLY A 61 14.03 0.56 14.76
C GLY A 61 12.97 0.83 15.83
N LEU A 62 11.70 0.85 15.43
CA LEU A 62 10.55 1.10 16.31
C LEU A 62 9.74 -0.16 16.63
N LEU A 63 9.99 -1.27 15.93
CA LEU A 63 9.28 -2.54 16.17
C LEU A 63 9.49 -3.09 17.58
N GLU A 64 10.63 -2.79 18.22
CA GLU A 64 10.93 -3.22 19.60
C GLU A 64 10.03 -2.57 20.66
N PHE A 65 9.34 -1.48 20.32
CA PHE A 65 8.41 -0.79 21.22
C PHE A 65 6.95 -1.26 21.05
N LEU A 66 6.70 -2.21 20.14
CA LEU A 66 5.40 -2.84 19.97
C LEU A 66 5.37 -4.20 20.67
N PRO A 67 4.18 -4.66 21.12
CA PRO A 67 4.00 -6.04 21.53
C PRO A 67 4.46 -7.02 20.44
N GLU A 68 5.15 -8.09 20.83
CA GLU A 68 5.74 -9.06 19.89
C GLU A 68 4.70 -9.63 18.92
N GLU A 69 3.52 -10.00 19.44
CA GLU A 69 2.40 -10.52 18.64
C GLU A 69 1.95 -9.52 17.55
N LEU A 70 1.93 -8.23 17.87
CA LEU A 70 1.54 -7.19 16.92
C LEU A 70 2.60 -7.00 15.83
N THR A 71 3.88 -7.02 16.22
CA THR A 71 5.00 -6.97 15.28
C THR A 71 4.96 -8.15 14.30
N GLN A 72 4.66 -9.35 14.78
CA GLN A 72 4.52 -10.55 13.96
C GLN A 72 3.34 -10.44 12.98
N GLU A 73 2.18 -9.93 13.43
CA GLU A 73 1.02 -9.77 12.55
C GLU A 73 1.26 -8.68 11.49
N PHE A 74 1.89 -7.56 11.85
CA PHE A 74 2.27 -6.50 10.89
C PHE A 74 3.24 -7.04 9.82
N GLN A 75 4.23 -7.83 10.23
CA GLN A 75 5.15 -8.48 9.30
C GLN A 75 4.40 -9.43 8.36
N LYS A 76 3.53 -10.29 8.89
CA LYS A 76 2.75 -11.24 8.09
C LYS A 76 1.87 -10.53 7.06
N ILE A 77 1.19 -9.45 7.45
CA ILE A 77 0.37 -8.63 6.54
C ILE A 77 1.24 -8.00 5.44
N TYR A 78 2.41 -7.49 5.81
CA TYR A 78 3.38 -6.97 4.84
C TYR A 78 3.88 -8.05 3.87
N ASP A 79 4.28 -9.22 4.37
CA ASP A 79 4.82 -10.31 3.55
C ASP A 79 3.76 -10.83 2.55
N LEU A 80 2.51 -11.01 2.99
CA LEU A 80 1.39 -11.37 2.12
C LEU A 80 1.12 -10.29 1.06
N ASN A 81 1.18 -9.01 1.44
CA ASN A 81 1.00 -7.93 0.48
C ASN A 81 2.14 -7.87 -0.54
N ARG A 82 3.37 -8.12 -0.10
CA ARG A 82 4.56 -8.17 -0.95
C ARG A 82 4.45 -9.29 -1.98
N GLU A 83 4.06 -10.48 -1.56
CA GLU A 83 3.81 -11.62 -2.46
C GLU A 83 2.71 -11.27 -3.48
N ARG A 84 1.59 -10.70 -3.03
CA ARG A 84 0.51 -10.26 -3.92
C ARG A 84 1.00 -9.25 -4.96
N ASN A 85 1.78 -8.26 -4.56
CA ASN A 85 2.29 -7.24 -5.49
C ASN A 85 3.28 -7.85 -6.51
N GLN A 86 4.07 -8.86 -6.12
CA GLN A 86 4.89 -9.62 -7.06
C GLN A 86 4.04 -10.41 -8.08
N GLN A 87 2.92 -10.99 -7.64
CA GLN A 87 1.97 -11.65 -8.54
C GLN A 87 1.32 -10.65 -9.50
N ILE A 88 0.97 -9.44 -9.02
CA ILE A 88 0.44 -8.35 -9.86
C ILE A 88 1.46 -7.94 -10.93
N LEU A 89 2.75 -7.79 -10.58
CA LEU A 89 3.80 -7.48 -11.56
C LEU A 89 3.91 -8.57 -12.64
N LYS A 90 3.82 -9.84 -12.25
CA LYS A 90 3.79 -10.94 -13.22
C LYS A 90 2.54 -10.88 -14.12
N GLN A 91 1.38 -10.58 -13.56
CA GLN A 91 0.16 -10.40 -14.35
C GLN A 91 0.27 -9.23 -15.32
N ILE A 92 0.92 -8.14 -14.93
CA ILE A 92 1.22 -7.00 -15.80
C ILE A 92 2.09 -7.44 -16.99
N ASP A 93 3.12 -8.26 -16.76
CA ASP A 93 3.95 -8.81 -17.83
C ASP A 93 3.13 -9.69 -18.79
N ASP A 94 2.29 -10.58 -18.25
CA ASP A 94 1.41 -11.46 -19.04
C ASP A 94 0.41 -10.65 -19.89
N ILE A 95 -0.25 -9.64 -19.29
CA ILE A 95 -1.15 -8.71 -19.98
C ILE A 95 -0.42 -7.97 -21.10
N THR A 96 0.77 -7.44 -20.81
CA THR A 96 1.59 -6.69 -21.77
C THR A 96 2.01 -7.58 -22.94
N ALA A 97 2.47 -8.80 -22.66
CA ALA A 97 2.85 -9.76 -23.69
C ALA A 97 1.67 -10.11 -24.61
N GLU A 98 0.47 -10.32 -24.06
CA GLU A 98 -0.71 -10.65 -24.84
C GLU A 98 -1.18 -9.48 -25.71
N LEU A 99 -1.27 -8.26 -25.15
CA LEU A 99 -1.66 -7.07 -25.91
C LEU A 99 -0.67 -6.71 -27.02
N ASN A 100 0.62 -6.92 -26.77
CA ASN A 100 1.68 -6.66 -27.75
C ASN A 100 1.56 -7.53 -29.00
N LYS A 101 1.07 -8.79 -28.89
CA LYS A 101 0.82 -9.66 -30.06
C LYS A 101 -0.18 -9.03 -31.03
N GLU A 102 -1.13 -8.27 -30.52
CA GLU A 102 -2.15 -7.56 -31.30
C GLU A 102 -1.74 -6.11 -31.63
N ASN A 103 -0.48 -5.72 -31.40
CA ASN A 103 0.02 -4.35 -31.54
C ASN A 103 -0.77 -3.33 -30.71
N MET A 104 -1.19 -3.73 -29.51
CA MET A 104 -1.80 -2.88 -28.50
C MET A 104 -0.80 -2.67 -27.38
N GLN A 105 -0.39 -1.42 -27.13
CA GLN A 105 0.52 -1.08 -26.03
C GLN A 105 -0.32 -0.59 -24.84
N PRO A 106 -0.33 -1.30 -23.69
CA PRO A 106 -1.02 -0.83 -22.51
C PRO A 106 -0.29 0.34 -21.85
N VAL A 107 -1.06 1.27 -21.28
CA VAL A 107 -0.57 2.31 -20.36
C VAL A 107 -1.17 2.03 -19.00
N PHE A 108 -0.37 1.53 -18.07
CA PHE A 108 -0.81 1.22 -16.71
C PHE A 108 -1.07 2.50 -15.91
N LEU A 109 -2.02 2.43 -14.98
CA LEU A 109 -2.48 3.55 -14.16
C LEU A 109 -2.38 3.24 -12.66
N LYS A 110 -2.53 4.29 -11.84
CA LYS A 110 -2.71 4.24 -10.39
C LYS A 110 -1.67 3.35 -9.69
N GLY A 111 -2.11 2.41 -8.86
CA GLY A 111 -1.24 1.54 -8.06
C GLY A 111 -0.32 0.67 -8.93
N ALA A 112 -0.85 0.09 -10.01
CA ALA A 112 -0.07 -0.72 -10.94
C ALA A 112 1.07 0.09 -11.59
N ALA A 113 0.79 1.32 -12.02
CA ALA A 113 1.82 2.22 -12.54
C ALA A 113 2.89 2.53 -11.49
N ASN A 114 2.49 2.83 -10.25
CA ASN A 114 3.43 3.12 -9.17
C ASN A 114 4.33 1.94 -8.82
N LEU A 115 3.83 0.69 -8.93
CA LEU A 115 4.66 -0.52 -8.76
C LEU A 115 5.72 -0.64 -9.86
N LEU A 116 5.33 -0.39 -11.12
CA LEU A 116 6.25 -0.44 -12.25
C LEU A 116 7.33 0.65 -12.17
N ASP A 117 6.96 1.84 -11.71
CA ASP A 117 7.87 2.98 -11.58
C ASP A 117 8.84 2.85 -10.39
N GLY A 118 8.61 1.87 -9.49
CA GLY A 118 9.40 1.71 -8.28
C GLY A 118 9.28 2.90 -7.32
N LEU A 119 8.11 3.55 -7.28
CA LEU A 119 7.87 4.75 -6.48
C LEU A 119 8.08 4.53 -4.97
N TYR A 120 7.85 3.30 -4.51
CA TYR A 120 7.92 2.93 -3.09
C TYR A 120 9.28 2.35 -2.69
N SER A 121 9.59 2.40 -1.40
CA SER A 121 10.86 1.90 -0.86
C SER A 121 10.99 0.38 -0.96
N ASP A 122 9.86 -0.34 -0.87
CA ASP A 122 9.75 -1.77 -1.15
C ASP A 122 8.44 -2.07 -1.91
N VAL A 123 8.47 -3.12 -2.73
CA VAL A 123 7.32 -3.58 -3.52
C VAL A 123 6.09 -3.90 -2.65
N GLY A 124 6.26 -4.26 -1.38
CA GLY A 124 5.20 -4.56 -0.42
C GLY A 124 4.66 -3.36 0.36
N GLU A 125 5.17 -2.15 0.15
CA GLU A 125 4.79 -0.97 0.95
C GLU A 125 3.32 -0.56 0.79
N ARG A 126 2.81 -0.58 -0.45
CA ARG A 126 1.42 -0.19 -0.76
C ARG A 126 0.55 -1.40 -1.02
N MET A 127 -0.63 -1.43 -0.42
CA MET A 127 -1.66 -2.40 -0.77
C MET A 127 -2.33 -2.04 -2.10
N ILE A 128 -2.35 -2.97 -3.05
CA ILE A 128 -2.95 -2.81 -4.40
C ILE A 128 -3.79 -4.06 -4.71
N GLY A 129 -5.05 -3.86 -5.12
CA GLY A 129 -6.00 -4.96 -5.36
C GLY A 129 -6.29 -5.26 -6.83
N ASP A 130 -6.02 -4.31 -7.71
CA ASP A 130 -6.44 -4.33 -9.12
C ASP A 130 -5.36 -3.78 -10.05
N ILE A 131 -5.52 -4.09 -11.34
CA ILE A 131 -4.66 -3.59 -12.42
C ILE A 131 -5.53 -2.72 -13.34
N ASP A 132 -5.30 -1.42 -13.27
CA ASP A 132 -5.87 -0.45 -14.22
C ASP A 132 -4.90 -0.19 -15.36
N PHE A 133 -5.37 -0.26 -16.61
CA PHE A 133 -4.60 0.17 -17.78
C PHE A 133 -5.49 0.69 -18.90
N LEU A 134 -4.91 1.51 -19.78
CA LEU A 134 -5.52 2.03 -21.00
C LEU A 134 -4.89 1.37 -22.22
N VAL A 135 -5.68 1.22 -23.28
CA VAL A 135 -5.22 0.89 -24.63
C VAL A 135 -5.83 1.88 -25.61
N LYS A 136 -5.28 2.00 -26.81
CA LYS A 136 -5.86 2.86 -27.86
C LYS A 136 -7.23 2.33 -28.28
N GLU A 137 -8.24 3.21 -28.25
CA GLU A 137 -9.63 2.88 -28.56
C GLU A 137 -9.79 2.25 -29.95
N GLU A 138 -9.06 2.75 -30.95
CA GLU A 138 -9.05 2.27 -32.34
C GLU A 138 -8.76 0.77 -32.48
N LYS A 139 -8.12 0.16 -31.47
CA LYS A 139 -7.76 -1.26 -31.45
C LYS A 139 -8.84 -2.13 -30.79
N LEU A 140 -9.85 -1.53 -30.16
CA LEU A 140 -10.94 -2.24 -29.52
C LEU A 140 -11.96 -2.71 -30.55
N LYS A 141 -12.16 -4.02 -30.63
CA LYS A 141 -13.14 -4.66 -31.55
C LYS A 141 -14.59 -4.55 -31.06
N PHE A 142 -14.83 -3.92 -29.92
CA PHE A 142 -16.16 -3.67 -29.37
C PHE A 142 -16.47 -2.18 -29.43
N HIS A 143 -17.42 -1.77 -30.28
CA HIS A 143 -18.12 -0.50 -30.10
C HIS A 143 -19.00 -0.65 -28.86
N THR A 144 -18.47 -0.28 -27.70
CA THR A 144 -19.30 -0.15 -26.50
C THR A 144 -19.92 1.24 -26.54
N PRO A 145 -21.25 1.40 -26.62
CA PRO A 145 -21.89 2.71 -26.53
C PRO A 145 -21.70 3.37 -25.16
N SER A 146 -21.05 2.72 -24.20
CA SER A 146 -20.74 3.23 -22.87
C SER A 146 -19.62 2.39 -22.25
N LYS A 147 -18.47 3.01 -22.01
CA LYS A 147 -17.53 2.77 -20.91
C LYS A 147 -17.39 1.32 -20.43
N ILE A 148 -16.32 0.64 -20.87
CA ILE A 148 -15.71 -0.43 -20.07
C ILE A 148 -15.06 0.26 -18.86
N PHE A 149 -15.78 0.37 -17.75
CA PHE A 149 -15.24 0.65 -16.43
C PHE A 149 -14.83 -0.69 -15.82
N PHE A 150 -13.53 -0.97 -15.72
CA PHE A 150 -13.07 -1.88 -14.67
C PHE A 150 -13.05 -1.08 -13.37
N ALA A 151 -14.16 -1.17 -12.63
CA ALA A 151 -14.24 -0.86 -11.22
C ALA A 151 -15.42 -1.67 -10.66
N ALA A 152 -15.15 -2.89 -10.21
CA ALA A 152 -16.05 -3.58 -9.29
C ALA A 152 -15.57 -3.27 -7.87
N LEU A 153 -16.02 -2.14 -7.34
CA LEU A 153 -16.08 -1.89 -5.90
C LEU A 153 -17.51 -1.45 -5.61
N ASN A 154 -18.15 -2.21 -4.71
CA ASN A 154 -19.57 -2.14 -4.34
C ASN A 154 -20.05 -0.73 -4.01
#